data_AF-A0A7Y2ETX5-F1
#
_entry.id   AF-A0A7Y2ETX5-F1
#
_cell.length_a   1.000
_cell.length_b   1.000
_cell.length_c   1.000
_cell.angle_alpha   90.00
_cell.angle_beta   90.00
_cell.angle_gamma   90.00
#
_symmetry.space_group_name_H-M   'P 1'
#
loop_
_entity.id
_entity.type
_entity.pdbx_description
1 polymer ?
#
loop_
_entity_poly.entity_id
_entity_poly.type
_entity_poly.pdbx_seq_one_letter_code
_entity_poly.pdbx_strand_id
1 'polypeptide(L)'
;MVNSSISIRPATLEDIPALREVFRSAVHQVAELAYSEEQAQSWAQFAEDPAFQNFIVNNSTVVAVQDQIVGFGGLGPDGHIASLYVAGNIQRAGVGSALLTHILQEARDRGERYVFVEASEFSRPLFSKFGFSLKEVETVERRGVLFERFVMHLPLTG
;
A
#
# COMPACT_ATOMS: atom_id res chain seq x y z
N MET A 1 -6.86 -23.74 -18.38
CA MET A 1 -6.43 -22.43 -17.86
C MET A 1 -6.32 -22.58 -16.34
N VAL A 2 -5.12 -22.56 -15.78
CA VAL A 2 -4.94 -22.64 -14.33
C VAL A 2 -5.39 -21.30 -13.76
N ASN A 3 -6.45 -21.33 -12.97
CA ASN A 3 -6.94 -20.14 -12.27
C ASN A 3 -6.01 -19.96 -11.06
N SER A 4 -4.92 -19.22 -11.22
CA SER A 4 -3.93 -19.03 -10.15
C SER A 4 -4.56 -18.21 -9.01
N SER A 5 -4.99 -18.90 -7.95
CA SER A 5 -5.55 -18.28 -6.74
C SER A 5 -4.49 -17.42 -6.05
N ILE A 6 -4.87 -16.19 -5.67
CA ILE A 6 -4.01 -15.33 -4.85
C ILE A 6 -3.95 -15.90 -3.43
N SER A 7 -2.74 -16.09 -2.92
CA SER A 7 -2.47 -16.42 -1.51
C SER A 7 -1.90 -15.19 -0.80
N ILE A 8 -2.21 -15.04 0.50
CA ILE A 8 -1.64 -13.97 1.33
C ILE A 8 -0.84 -14.62 2.45
N ARG A 9 0.39 -14.14 2.66
CA ARG A 9 1.27 -14.59 3.74
C ARG A 9 2.07 -13.43 4.33
N PRO A 10 2.60 -13.55 5.56
CA PRO A 10 3.57 -12.60 6.09
C PRO A 10 4.79 -12.44 5.16
N ALA A 11 5.30 -11.21 5.08
CA ALA A 11 6.54 -10.90 4.41
C ALA A 11 7.75 -11.35 5.25
N THR A 12 8.82 -11.72 4.57
CA THR A 12 10.11 -12.09 5.15
C THR A 12 11.21 -11.16 4.64
N LEU A 13 12.38 -11.19 5.28
CA LEU A 13 13.54 -10.41 4.81
C LEU A 13 13.99 -10.81 3.40
N GLU A 14 13.79 -12.07 3.01
CA GLU A 14 14.12 -12.57 1.68
C GLU A 14 13.23 -11.98 0.58
N ASP A 15 12.03 -11.50 0.95
CA ASP A 15 11.09 -10.91 0.00
C ASP A 15 11.47 -9.45 -0.36
N ILE A 16 12.32 -8.77 0.43
CA ILE A 16 12.63 -7.34 0.28
C ILE A 16 13.01 -6.93 -1.16
N PRO A 17 13.87 -7.66 -1.90
CA PRO A 17 14.18 -7.33 -3.28
C PRO A 17 12.93 -7.32 -4.19
N ALA A 18 12.02 -8.29 -4.01
CA ALA A 18 10.77 -8.36 -4.76
C ALA A 18 9.79 -7.25 -4.37
N LEU A 19 9.72 -6.88 -3.09
CA LEU A 19 8.87 -5.77 -2.63
C LEU A 19 9.34 -4.42 -3.19
N ARG A 20 10.66 -4.21 -3.31
CA ARG A 20 11.21 -3.02 -3.98
C ARG A 20 10.72 -2.96 -5.43
N GLU A 21 10.71 -4.09 -6.14
CA GLU A 21 10.23 -4.14 -7.54
C GLU A 21 8.73 -3.90 -7.68
N VAL A 22 7.92 -4.49 -6.79
CA VAL A 22 6.47 -4.19 -6.73
C VAL A 22 6.24 -2.71 -6.47
N PHE A 23 6.99 -2.11 -5.54
CA PHE A 23 6.87 -0.69 -5.23
C PHE A 23 7.22 0.19 -6.45
N ARG A 24 8.37 -0.05 -7.09
CA ARG A 24 8.79 0.73 -8.28
C ARG A 24 7.74 0.63 -9.38
N SER A 25 7.33 -0.60 -9.74
CA SER A 25 6.35 -0.81 -10.80
C SER A 25 4.99 -0.17 -10.50
N ALA A 26 4.54 -0.23 -9.24
CA ALA A 26 3.31 0.42 -8.80
C ALA A 26 3.40 1.95 -8.95
N VAL A 27 4.49 2.56 -8.49
CA VAL A 27 4.69 4.02 -8.57
C VAL A 27 4.81 4.48 -10.02
N HIS A 28 5.56 3.78 -10.87
CA HIS A 28 5.67 4.11 -12.29
C HIS A 28 4.32 4.06 -13.02
N GLN A 29 3.49 3.05 -12.73
CA GLN A 29 2.17 2.96 -13.33
C GLN A 29 1.24 4.11 -12.88
N VAL A 30 1.34 4.50 -11.62
CA VAL A 30 0.55 5.59 -11.04
C VAL A 30 1.00 6.96 -11.58
N ALA A 31 2.29 7.11 -11.90
CA ALA A 31 2.85 8.26 -12.60
C ALA A 31 2.07 8.60 -13.87
N GLU A 32 1.87 7.61 -14.73
CA GLU A 32 1.23 7.78 -16.03
C GLU A 32 -0.22 8.29 -15.93
N LEU A 33 -0.84 8.13 -14.77
CA LEU A 33 -2.27 8.39 -14.57
C LEU A 33 -2.56 9.65 -13.76
N ALA A 34 -1.70 10.01 -12.80
CA ALA A 34 -2.06 11.00 -11.78
C ALA A 34 -0.90 11.90 -11.28
N TYR A 35 0.34 11.66 -11.72
CA TYR A 35 1.50 12.40 -11.20
C TYR A 35 2.44 12.84 -12.32
N SER A 36 3.23 13.90 -12.08
CA SER A 36 4.30 14.27 -12.98
C SER A 36 5.40 13.20 -12.99
N GLU A 37 6.21 13.19 -14.05
CA GLU A 37 7.38 12.30 -14.13
C GLU A 37 8.34 12.53 -12.95
N GLU A 38 8.53 13.80 -12.55
CA GLU A 38 9.36 14.18 -11.41
C GLU A 38 8.82 13.65 -10.07
N GLN A 39 7.50 13.74 -9.85
CA GLN A 39 6.83 13.15 -8.68
C GLN A 39 7.03 11.63 -8.65
N ALA A 40 6.86 10.97 -9.79
CA ALA A 40 7.04 9.53 -9.87
C ALA A 40 8.48 9.08 -9.62
N GLN A 41 9.45 9.78 -10.21
CA GLN A 41 10.87 9.50 -9.99
C GLN A 41 11.24 9.72 -8.52
N SER A 42 10.84 10.85 -7.92
CA SER A 42 11.07 11.13 -6.50
C SER A 42 10.48 10.04 -5.59
N TRP A 43 9.27 9.57 -5.91
CA TRP A 43 8.61 8.53 -5.14
C TRP A 43 9.28 7.15 -5.34
N ALA A 44 9.55 6.75 -6.59
CA ALA A 44 10.13 5.44 -6.91
C ALA A 44 11.54 5.26 -6.32
N GLN A 45 12.33 6.33 -6.22
CA GLN A 45 13.65 6.29 -5.61
C GLN A 45 13.65 5.90 -4.12
N PHE A 46 12.51 5.96 -3.43
CA PHE A 46 12.42 5.42 -2.08
C PHE A 46 12.69 3.90 -2.03
N ALA A 47 12.44 3.19 -3.12
CA ALA A 47 12.77 1.77 -3.26
C ALA A 47 14.27 1.47 -3.32
N GLU A 48 15.17 2.48 -3.35
CA GLU A 48 16.62 2.30 -3.19
C GLU A 48 17.13 2.72 -1.81
N ASP A 49 16.28 3.38 -1.02
CA ASP A 49 16.65 3.88 0.29
C ASP A 49 16.91 2.71 1.25
N PRO A 50 17.98 2.74 2.08
CA PRO A 50 18.16 1.79 3.17
C PRO A 50 16.94 1.74 4.11
N ALA A 51 16.22 2.87 4.27
CA ALA A 51 15.01 2.96 5.08
C ALA A 51 13.84 2.12 4.53
N PHE A 52 13.87 1.71 3.25
CA PHE A 52 12.82 0.85 2.68
C PHE A 52 12.70 -0.47 3.44
N GLN A 53 13.81 -1.07 3.87
CA GLN A 53 13.74 -2.29 4.66
C GLN A 53 13.02 -2.05 5.98
N ASN A 54 13.36 -0.97 6.68
CA ASN A 54 12.69 -0.57 7.94
C ASN A 54 11.20 -0.27 7.72
N PHE A 55 10.85 0.35 6.60
CA PHE A 55 9.46 0.56 6.21
C PHE A 55 8.66 -0.74 6.07
N ILE A 56 9.29 -1.82 5.61
CA ILE A 56 8.67 -3.14 5.57
C ILE A 56 8.63 -3.81 6.96
N VAL A 57 9.77 -3.86 7.66
CA VAL A 57 9.89 -4.68 8.88
C VAL A 57 9.30 -4.03 10.15
N ASN A 58 9.13 -2.71 10.17
CA ASN A 58 8.51 -2.01 11.30
C ASN A 58 6.97 -2.12 11.28
N ASN A 59 6.40 -2.70 10.22
CA ASN A 59 4.98 -2.95 10.08
C ASN A 59 4.73 -4.45 10.00
N SER A 60 3.52 -4.89 10.34
CA SER A 60 3.07 -6.24 9.96
C SER A 60 2.75 -6.23 8.48
N THR A 61 3.77 -6.53 7.69
CA THR A 61 3.67 -6.55 6.24
C THR A 61 3.28 -7.93 5.75
N VAL A 62 2.26 -7.98 4.91
CA VAL A 62 1.84 -9.17 4.17
C VAL A 62 2.08 -8.99 2.68
N VAL A 63 2.32 -10.10 1.99
CA VAL A 63 2.47 -10.18 0.54
C VAL A 63 1.32 -10.96 -0.08
N ALA A 64 0.89 -10.54 -1.25
CA ALA A 64 0.00 -11.29 -2.12
C ALA A 64 0.83 -12.06 -3.16
N VAL A 65 0.66 -13.37 -3.22
CA VAL A 65 1.45 -14.29 -4.05
C VAL A 65 0.53 -15.08 -4.97
N GLN A 66 0.83 -15.06 -6.27
CA GLN A 66 0.31 -16.00 -7.26
C GLN A 66 1.47 -16.93 -7.66
N ASP A 67 2.10 -16.69 -8.81
CA ASP A 67 3.37 -17.33 -9.21
C ASP A 67 4.60 -16.57 -8.67
N GLN A 68 4.41 -15.28 -8.40
CA GLN A 68 5.38 -14.36 -7.81
C GLN A 68 4.64 -13.40 -6.87
N ILE A 69 5.38 -12.58 -6.14
CA ILE A 69 4.79 -11.51 -5.32
C ILE A 69 4.22 -10.45 -6.27
N VAL A 70 2.91 -10.21 -6.17
CA VAL A 70 2.16 -9.27 -7.03
C VAL A 70 1.64 -8.07 -6.26
N GLY A 71 1.83 -8.03 -4.94
CA GLY A 71 1.42 -6.93 -4.09
C GLY A 71 1.88 -7.13 -2.66
N PHE A 72 1.87 -6.05 -1.88
CA PHE A 72 2.08 -6.09 -0.45
C PHE A 72 1.32 -4.98 0.25
N GLY A 73 1.10 -5.14 1.55
CA GLY A 73 0.56 -4.09 2.38
C GLY A 73 0.94 -4.28 3.84
N GLY A 74 1.03 -3.18 4.58
CA GLY A 74 1.62 -3.15 5.91
C GLY A 74 0.75 -2.41 6.90
N LEU A 75 0.50 -3.05 8.03
CA LEU A 75 -0.24 -2.50 9.17
C LEU A 75 0.73 -2.14 10.31
N GLY A 76 0.75 -0.87 10.67
CA GLY A 76 1.47 -0.34 11.82
C GLY A 76 0.86 -0.80 13.15
N PRO A 77 1.57 -0.59 14.26
CA PRO A 77 1.13 -1.02 15.59
C PRO A 77 -0.02 -0.19 16.17
N ASP A 78 -0.42 0.89 15.52
CA ASP A 78 -1.43 1.87 15.96
C ASP A 78 -2.66 1.94 15.02
N GLY A 79 -2.80 0.96 14.11
CA GLY A 79 -3.85 0.95 13.10
C GLY A 79 -3.52 1.74 11.82
N HIS A 80 -2.32 2.29 11.68
CA HIS A 80 -1.89 2.93 10.44
C HIS A 80 -1.67 1.91 9.31
N ILE A 81 -2.36 2.06 8.18
CA ILE A 81 -2.05 1.33 6.95
C ILE A 81 -0.89 2.03 6.25
N ALA A 82 0.33 1.69 6.65
CA ALA A 82 1.56 2.34 6.17
C ALA A 82 1.87 2.03 4.70
N SER A 83 1.38 0.91 4.16
CA SER A 83 1.59 0.55 2.76
C SER A 83 0.44 -0.27 2.17
N LEU A 84 0.19 -0.05 0.88
CA LEU A 84 -0.69 -0.88 0.06
C LEU A 84 -0.30 -0.70 -1.42
N TYR A 85 0.47 -1.64 -1.95
CA TYR A 85 1.00 -1.57 -3.31
C TYR A 85 0.69 -2.85 -4.08
N VAL A 86 0.35 -2.69 -5.36
CA VAL A 86 0.09 -3.79 -6.30
C VAL A 86 0.96 -3.55 -7.52
N ALA A 87 1.62 -4.60 -8.02
CA ALA A 87 2.48 -4.52 -9.19
C ALA A 87 1.71 -3.92 -10.38
N GLY A 88 2.35 -3.00 -11.11
CA GLY A 88 1.68 -2.19 -12.15
C GLY A 88 0.99 -3.03 -13.24
N ASN A 89 1.57 -4.18 -13.58
CA ASN A 89 1.05 -5.11 -14.57
C ASN A 89 -0.13 -5.98 -14.09
N ILE A 90 -0.55 -5.91 -12.81
CA ILE A 90 -1.59 -6.76 -12.19
C ILE A 90 -2.79 -5.93 -11.67
N GLN A 91 -3.14 -4.83 -12.35
CA GLN A 91 -4.27 -4.00 -11.92
C GLN A 91 -5.64 -4.65 -12.14
N ARG A 92 -6.60 -4.28 -11.29
CA ARG A 92 -8.02 -4.70 -11.32
C ARG A 92 -8.26 -6.21 -11.18
N ALA A 93 -7.26 -6.98 -10.75
CA ALA A 93 -7.39 -8.40 -10.45
C ALA A 93 -7.85 -8.71 -9.01
N GLY A 94 -8.27 -7.70 -8.24
CA GLY A 94 -8.73 -7.86 -6.86
C GLY A 94 -7.62 -7.96 -5.81
N VAL A 95 -6.33 -7.89 -6.20
CA VAL A 95 -5.17 -7.99 -5.29
C VAL A 95 -5.22 -6.94 -4.16
N GLY A 96 -5.40 -5.66 -4.52
CA GLY A 96 -5.47 -4.58 -3.53
C GLY A 96 -6.62 -4.75 -2.53
N SER A 97 -7.78 -5.21 -3.00
CA SER A 97 -8.92 -5.53 -2.14
C SER A 97 -8.61 -6.71 -1.21
N ALA A 98 -7.94 -7.76 -1.71
CA ALA A 98 -7.58 -8.93 -0.92
C ALA A 98 -6.59 -8.56 0.20
N LEU A 99 -5.55 -7.78 -0.13
CA LEU A 99 -4.59 -7.25 0.84
C LEU A 99 -5.29 -6.37 1.89
N LEU A 100 -6.12 -5.43 1.45
CA LEU A 100 -6.83 -4.54 2.38
C LEU A 100 -7.80 -5.31 3.28
N THR A 101 -8.54 -6.29 2.76
CA THR A 101 -9.38 -7.17 3.58
C THR A 101 -8.57 -7.89 4.67
N HIS A 102 -7.41 -8.43 4.32
CA HIS A 102 -6.53 -9.11 5.27
C HIS A 102 -6.04 -8.15 6.37
N ILE A 103 -5.56 -6.97 5.97
CA ILE A 103 -5.09 -5.92 6.89
C ILE A 103 -6.21 -5.48 7.85
N LEU A 104 -7.42 -5.28 7.34
CA LEU A 104 -8.56 -4.89 8.17
C LEU A 104 -9.00 -6.00 9.13
N GLN A 105 -8.85 -7.27 8.74
CA GLN A 105 -9.11 -8.37 9.67
C GLN A 105 -8.06 -8.41 10.77
N GLU A 106 -6.78 -8.29 10.42
CA GLU A 106 -5.68 -8.24 11.39
C GLU A 106 -5.83 -7.07 12.38
N ALA A 107 -6.21 -5.89 11.90
CA ALA A 107 -6.48 -4.74 12.78
C ALA A 107 -7.63 -5.02 13.77
N ARG A 108 -8.70 -5.71 13.34
CA ARG A 108 -9.78 -6.14 14.24
C ARG A 108 -9.30 -7.16 15.26
N ASP A 109 -8.50 -8.14 14.84
CA ASP A 109 -7.97 -9.18 15.70
C ASP A 109 -7.02 -8.60 16.78
N ARG A 110 -6.34 -7.50 16.46
CA ARG A 110 -5.54 -6.69 17.41
C ARG A 110 -6.38 -5.84 18.36
N GLY A 111 -7.69 -5.75 18.13
CA GLY A 111 -8.59 -4.91 18.92
C GLY A 111 -8.50 -3.41 18.59
N GLU A 112 -7.99 -3.05 17.41
CA GLU A 112 -7.94 -1.66 16.99
C GLU A 112 -9.36 -1.07 16.86
N ARG A 113 -9.55 0.14 17.38
CA ARG A 113 -10.86 0.82 17.31
C ARG A 113 -11.11 1.45 15.94
N TYR A 114 -10.05 1.82 15.26
CA TYR A 114 -10.07 2.41 13.93
C TYR A 114 -8.76 2.13 13.22
N VAL A 115 -8.76 2.26 11.91
CA VAL A 115 -7.55 2.32 11.08
C VAL A 115 -7.53 3.62 10.30
N PHE A 116 -6.35 4.04 9.88
CA PHE A 116 -6.16 5.26 9.11
C PHE A 116 -5.07 5.09 8.06
N VAL A 117 -5.07 5.96 7.07
CA VAL A 117 -4.13 5.95 5.94
C VAL A 117 -3.98 7.35 5.36
N GLU A 118 -2.80 7.67 4.86
CA GLU A 118 -2.63 8.80 3.94
C GLU A 118 -2.61 8.30 2.50
N ALA A 119 -3.79 8.24 1.89
CA ALA A 119 -3.98 7.70 0.55
C ALA A 119 -3.45 8.67 -0.53
N SER A 120 -2.85 8.11 -1.57
CA SER A 120 -2.64 8.81 -2.84
C SER A 120 -3.99 9.03 -3.56
N GLU A 121 -4.06 9.99 -4.49
CA GLU A 121 -5.27 10.20 -5.32
C GLU A 121 -5.66 8.91 -6.05
N PHE A 122 -4.67 8.13 -6.50
CA PHE A 122 -4.90 6.85 -7.15
C PHE A 122 -5.52 5.78 -6.23
N SER A 123 -5.07 5.72 -4.97
CA SER A 123 -5.56 4.72 -4.01
C SER A 123 -6.84 5.13 -3.29
N ARG A 124 -7.18 6.43 -3.27
CA ARG A 124 -8.34 6.98 -2.58
C ARG A 124 -9.66 6.27 -2.93
N PRO A 125 -9.99 5.97 -4.21
CA PRO A 125 -11.21 5.24 -4.56
C PRO A 125 -11.31 3.85 -3.92
N LEU A 126 -10.19 3.13 -3.77
CA LEU A 126 -10.19 1.82 -3.12
C LEU A 126 -10.55 1.95 -1.63
N PHE A 127 -9.92 2.89 -0.93
CA PHE A 127 -10.22 3.12 0.49
C PHE A 127 -11.67 3.58 0.68
N SER A 128 -12.17 4.50 -0.15
CA SER A 128 -13.59 4.91 -0.11
C SER A 128 -14.54 3.73 -0.31
N LYS A 129 -14.24 2.80 -1.23
CA LYS A 129 -15.04 1.59 -1.43
C LYS A 129 -15.12 0.70 -0.18
N PHE A 130 -14.08 0.69 0.64
CA PHE A 130 -14.04 -0.04 1.92
C PHE A 130 -14.65 0.75 3.09
N GLY A 131 -15.24 1.92 2.82
CA GLY A 131 -15.93 2.73 3.83
C GLY A 131 -15.03 3.72 4.56
N PHE A 132 -13.78 3.92 4.13
CA PHE A 132 -12.95 4.97 4.68
C PHE A 132 -13.53 6.35 4.36
N SER A 133 -13.53 7.22 5.38
CA SER A 133 -14.00 8.60 5.28
C SER A 133 -12.80 9.56 5.24
N LEU A 134 -12.85 10.54 4.34
CA LEU A 134 -11.87 11.63 4.29
C LEU A 134 -11.94 12.47 5.56
N LYS A 135 -10.78 12.76 6.15
CA LYS A 135 -10.63 13.67 7.29
C LYS A 135 -9.94 14.96 6.88
N GLU A 136 -8.87 14.85 6.11
CA GLU A 136 -8.04 15.99 5.73
C GLU A 136 -7.35 15.72 4.38
N VAL A 137 -7.04 16.80 3.67
CA VAL A 137 -6.16 16.77 2.50
C VAL A 137 -4.90 17.52 2.88
N GLU A 138 -3.75 16.87 2.73
CA GLU A 138 -2.45 17.42 3.07
C GLU A 138 -1.61 17.57 1.80
N THR A 139 -0.77 18.61 1.77
CA THR A 139 0.33 18.72 0.82
C THR A 139 1.64 18.48 1.55
N VAL A 140 2.40 17.47 1.11
CA VAL A 140 3.71 17.12 1.69
C VAL A 140 4.81 17.28 0.66
N GLU A 141 5.97 17.75 1.11
CA GLU A 141 7.16 17.81 0.27
C GLU A 141 7.99 16.53 0.44
N ARG A 142 8.38 15.90 -0.68
CA ARG A 142 9.34 14.79 -0.71
C ARG A 142 10.41 15.10 -1.74
N ARG A 143 11.63 15.31 -1.24
CA ARG A 143 12.82 15.60 -2.06
C ARG A 143 12.61 16.81 -3.00
N GLY A 144 12.03 17.90 -2.49
CA GLY A 144 11.73 19.10 -3.28
C GLY A 144 10.44 19.05 -4.10
N VAL A 145 9.74 17.91 -4.10
CA VAL A 145 8.53 17.72 -4.91
C VAL A 145 7.29 17.65 -4.02
N LEU A 146 6.26 18.41 -4.34
CA LEU A 146 5.00 18.44 -3.58
C LEU A 146 4.08 17.29 -4.00
N PHE A 147 3.42 16.67 -3.03
CA PHE A 147 2.42 15.63 -3.22
C PHE A 147 1.18 15.93 -2.39
N GLU A 148 0.01 15.87 -3.02
CA GLU A 148 -1.25 15.81 -2.28
C GLU A 148 -1.51 14.38 -1.80
N ARG A 149 -1.94 14.26 -0.54
CA ARG A 149 -2.38 13.00 0.07
C ARG A 149 -3.65 13.21 0.89
N PHE A 150 -4.44 12.16 1.01
CA PHE A 150 -5.76 12.18 1.61
C PHE A 150 -5.73 11.37 2.90
N VAL A 151 -5.83 12.06 4.04
CA VAL A 151 -5.91 11.41 5.35
C VAL A 151 -7.32 10.83 5.49
N MET A 152 -7.42 9.50 5.55
CA MET A 152 -8.69 8.78 5.56
C MET A 152 -8.76 7.80 6.72
N HIS A 153 -9.94 7.69 7.35
CA HIS A 153 -10.15 6.85 8.52
C HIS A 153 -11.33 5.91 8.34
N LEU A 154 -11.20 4.69 8.88
CA LEU A 154 -12.26 3.71 9.00
C LEU A 154 -12.39 3.27 10.48
N PRO A 155 -13.50 3.60 11.16
CA PRO A 155 -13.84 2.98 12.43
C PRO A 155 -14.05 1.47 12.23
N LEU A 156 -13.45 0.65 13.11
CA LEU A 156 -13.58 -0.81 13.06
C LEU A 156 -14.61 -1.34 14.06
N THR A 157 -14.93 -0.55 15.08
CA THR A 157 -15.96 -0.87 16.07
C THR A 157 -17.32 -0.38 15.61
N GLY A 158 -18.25 -1.34 15.49
CA GLY A 158 -19.70 -1.20 15.41
C GLY A 158 -20.32 -2.45 16.03
#